data_AF-A0A2S7TU35-F1
#
_entry.id   AF-A0A2S7TU35-F1
#
_cell.length_a   1.000
_cell.length_b   1.000
_cell.length_c   1.000
_cell.angle_alpha   90.00
_cell.angle_beta   90.00
_cell.angle_gamma   90.00
#
_symmetry.space_group_name_H-M   'P 1'
#
loop_
_entity.id
_entity.type
_entity.pdbx_description
1 polymer ?
#
loop_
_entity_poly.entity_id
_entity_poly.type
_entity_poly.pdbx_seq_one_letter_code
_entity_poly.pdbx_strand_id
1 'polypeptide(L)'
;MSGVVVSSDLASIHPGVWRAHQLANDTSARIPSGFAALDQQLPGGGWPTRNLIELLLKHHGIGELRFLMPVLRKLSLEKKKTGAHWRTAATTHAGV
;
A
#
# COMPACT_ATOMS: atom_id res chain seq x y z
N MET A 1 2.88 -39.19 25.30
CA MET A 1 1.90 -38.10 25.45
C MET A 1 2.02 -37.22 24.21
N SER A 2 1.21 -37.50 23.18
CA SER A 2 1.32 -36.82 21.88
C SER A 2 0.69 -35.44 21.98
N GLY A 3 1.50 -34.41 21.71
CA GLY A 3 1.06 -33.02 21.64
C GLY A 3 0.06 -32.82 20.51
N VAL A 4 -1.04 -32.13 20.81
CA VAL A 4 -1.90 -31.57 19.78
C VAL A 4 -1.12 -30.40 19.15
N VAL A 5 -0.53 -30.65 17.99
CA VAL A 5 -0.07 -29.57 17.12
C VAL A 5 -1.31 -29.04 16.42
N VAL A 6 -1.93 -27.99 16.97
CA VAL A 6 -2.91 -27.21 16.20
C VAL A 6 -2.11 -26.49 15.12
N SER A 7 -2.13 -27.02 13.91
CA SER A 7 -1.64 -26.31 12.72
C SER A 7 -2.59 -25.15 12.45
N SER A 8 -2.37 -24.00 13.10
CA SER A 8 -3.13 -22.78 12.85
C SER A 8 -2.47 -21.99 11.71
N ASP A 9 -2.32 -22.61 10.54
CA ASP A 9 -2.03 -21.85 9.32
C ASP A 9 -3.32 -21.16 8.84
N LEU A 10 -3.82 -20.22 9.65
CA LEU A 10 -4.94 -19.32 9.30
C LEU A 10 -4.68 -18.58 7.98
N ALA A 11 -3.40 -18.43 7.64
CA ALA A 11 -2.92 -17.82 6.43
C ALA A 11 -3.17 -18.68 5.17
N SER A 12 -3.37 -20.00 5.30
CA SER A 12 -3.83 -20.87 4.21
C SER A 12 -5.34 -20.74 3.94
N ILE A 13 -6.10 -20.28 4.94
CA ILE A 13 -7.58 -20.28 4.91
C ILE A 13 -8.11 -19.08 4.13
N HIS A 14 -7.46 -17.92 4.19
CA HIS A 14 -7.93 -16.74 3.46
C HIS A 14 -6.78 -15.85 2.97
N PRO A 15 -6.70 -15.54 1.66
CA PRO A 15 -5.61 -14.74 1.09
C PRO A 15 -5.56 -13.30 1.62
N GLY A 16 -6.67 -12.79 2.15
CA GLY A 16 -6.77 -11.44 2.73
C GLY A 16 -6.30 -11.28 4.18
N VAL A 17 -5.76 -12.33 4.81
CA VAL A 17 -5.21 -12.21 6.18
C VAL A 17 -3.88 -11.44 6.12
N TRP A 18 -3.82 -10.32 6.85
CA TRP A 18 -2.59 -9.54 7.00
C TRP A 18 -1.59 -10.28 7.91
N ARG A 19 -0.32 -10.36 7.48
CA ARG A 19 0.74 -11.04 8.22
C ARG A 19 1.85 -10.05 8.56
N ALA A 20 2.07 -9.79 9.84
CA ALA A 20 3.06 -8.82 10.30
C ALA A 20 4.49 -9.09 9.78
N HIS A 21 4.90 -10.36 9.69
CA HIS A 21 6.24 -10.71 9.19
C HIS A 21 6.46 -10.38 7.70
N GLN A 22 5.39 -10.23 6.91
CA GLN A 22 5.50 -9.82 5.51
C GLN A 22 5.84 -8.33 5.38
N LEU A 23 5.58 -7.53 6.41
CA LEU A 23 5.90 -6.09 6.43
C LEU A 23 7.42 -5.85 6.39
N ALA A 24 8.21 -6.72 7.03
CA ALA A 24 9.66 -6.59 7.07
C ALA A 24 10.32 -6.83 5.70
N ASN A 25 9.65 -7.55 4.80
CA ASN A 25 10.14 -7.91 3.47
C ASN A 25 9.39 -7.16 2.37
N ASP A 26 9.09 -5.87 2.59
CA ASP A 26 8.38 -5.06 1.63
C ASP A 26 9.22 -4.79 0.36
N THR A 27 8.96 -5.59 -0.68
CA THR A 27 9.55 -5.47 -2.02
C THR A 27 8.76 -4.54 -2.94
N SER A 28 7.87 -3.69 -2.40
CA SER A 28 7.10 -2.77 -3.22
C SER A 28 8.00 -1.81 -4.01
N ALA A 29 7.51 -1.43 -5.19
CA ALA A 29 8.16 -0.42 -6.01
C ALA A 29 8.26 0.90 -5.24
N ARG A 30 9.32 1.66 -5.48
CA ARG A 30 9.57 2.95 -4.83
C ARG A 30 9.32 4.10 -5.79
N ILE A 31 8.73 5.17 -5.29
CA ILE A 31 8.57 6.42 -6.03
C ILE A 31 9.57 7.45 -5.47
N PRO A 32 10.44 8.05 -6.31
CA PRO A 32 11.35 9.09 -5.84
C PRO A 32 10.57 10.24 -5.17
N SER A 33 11.10 10.77 -4.08
CA SER A 33 10.48 11.89 -3.37
C SER A 33 10.59 13.22 -4.11
N GLY A 34 11.55 13.31 -5.05
CA GLY A 34 11.97 14.57 -5.65
C GLY A 34 13.09 15.27 -4.88
N PHE A 35 13.54 14.68 -3.76
CA PHE A 35 14.63 15.18 -2.92
C PHE A 35 15.66 14.06 -2.71
N ALA A 36 16.79 14.11 -3.42
CA ALA A 36 17.81 13.06 -3.37
C ALA A 36 18.32 12.76 -1.96
N ALA A 37 18.48 13.81 -1.12
CA ALA A 37 18.90 13.65 0.26
C ALA A 37 17.90 12.84 1.09
N LEU A 38 16.60 12.99 0.85
CA LEU A 38 15.57 12.20 1.52
C LEU A 38 15.53 10.78 0.98
N ASP A 39 15.63 10.61 -0.34
CA ASP A 39 15.61 9.28 -0.96
C ASP A 39 16.72 8.38 -0.38
N GLN A 40 17.89 8.94 -0.07
CA GLN A 40 18.98 8.22 0.61
C GLN A 40 18.66 7.78 2.05
N GLN A 41 17.75 8.45 2.73
CA GLN A 41 17.35 8.13 4.11
C GLN A 41 16.15 7.17 4.16
N LEU A 42 15.36 7.09 3.10
CA LEU A 42 14.21 6.21 3.03
C LEU A 42 14.65 4.78 2.68
N PRO A 43 14.16 3.75 3.40
CA PRO A 43 14.39 2.36 3.04
C PRO A 43 14.01 2.09 1.58
N GLY A 44 14.98 1.64 0.78
CA GLY A 44 14.80 1.34 -0.63
C GLY A 44 14.86 2.55 -1.59
N GLY A 45 15.12 3.77 -1.11
CA GLY A 45 15.43 4.89 -2.02
C GLY A 45 14.24 5.76 -2.44
N GLY A 46 13.17 5.83 -1.64
CA GLY A 46 11.99 6.64 -1.96
C GLY A 46 10.72 6.18 -1.24
N TRP A 47 9.56 6.68 -1.68
CA TRP A 47 8.26 6.34 -1.11
C TRP A 47 7.83 4.91 -1.47
N PRO A 48 7.56 4.01 -0.49
CA PRO A 48 6.94 2.71 -0.77
C PRO A 48 5.59 2.86 -1.46
N THR A 49 5.30 1.96 -2.40
CA THR A 49 3.97 1.82 -2.99
C THR A 49 3.19 0.74 -2.25
N ARG A 50 1.87 0.90 -2.09
CA ARG A 50 1.00 -0.04 -1.32
C ARG A 50 1.22 -0.04 0.20
N ASN A 51 1.86 1.00 0.74
CA ASN A 51 2.01 1.20 2.18
C ASN A 51 1.29 2.49 2.61
N LEU A 52 0.95 2.56 3.89
CA LEU A 52 0.59 3.81 4.54
C LEU A 52 1.85 4.49 5.07
N ILE A 53 2.00 5.78 4.79
CA ILE A 53 3.09 6.61 5.29
C ILE A 53 2.48 7.76 6.09
N GLU A 54 2.98 7.96 7.30
CA GLU A 54 2.62 9.10 8.15
C GLU A 54 3.78 10.09 8.22
N LEU A 55 3.50 11.38 7.98
CA LEU A 55 4.47 12.45 8.12
C LEU A 55 4.31 13.09 9.50
N LEU A 56 5.26 12.81 10.39
CA LEU A 56 5.31 13.40 11.73
C LEU A 56 6.03 14.74 11.67
N LEU A 57 5.27 15.83 11.82
CA LEU A 57 5.74 17.19 11.62
C LEU A 57 5.63 17.98 12.92
N LYS A 58 6.60 18.87 13.16
CA LYS A 58 6.62 19.70 14.37
C LYS A 58 5.47 20.72 14.40
N HIS A 59 5.12 21.25 13.23
CA HIS A 59 4.08 22.26 13.06
C HIS A 59 3.35 22.04 11.73
N HIS A 60 2.09 22.46 11.66
CA HIS A 60 1.31 22.47 10.44
C HIS A 60 1.63 23.71 9.59
N GLY A 61 1.52 23.58 8.27
CA GLY A 61 1.65 24.69 7.33
C GLY A 61 3.09 25.05 6.96
N ILE A 62 4.06 24.18 7.28
CA ILE A 62 5.49 24.39 6.95
C ILE A 62 5.83 24.07 5.49
N GLY A 63 4.84 23.71 4.68
CA GLY A 63 5.02 23.40 3.26
C GLY A 63 4.96 21.90 2.95
N GLU A 64 4.26 21.12 3.78
CA GLU A 64 4.00 19.69 3.62
C GLU A 64 3.45 19.34 2.24
N LEU A 65 2.48 20.14 1.77
CA LEU A 65 1.91 19.95 0.45
C LEU A 65 2.95 20.23 -0.64
N ARG A 66 3.76 21.28 -0.48
CA ARG A 66 4.86 21.60 -1.42
C ARG A 66 5.89 20.48 -1.45
N PHE A 67 6.21 19.91 -0.30
CA PHE A 67 7.09 18.76 -0.14
C PHE A 67 6.52 17.51 -0.83
N LEU A 68 5.21 17.27 -0.73
CA LEU A 68 4.54 16.13 -1.39
C LEU A 68 4.24 16.36 -2.88
N MET A 69 4.29 17.60 -3.38
CA MET A 69 3.93 17.90 -4.77
C MET A 69 4.66 17.06 -5.83
N PRO A 70 5.98 16.79 -5.74
CA PRO A 70 6.66 16.00 -6.75
C PRO A 70 6.07 14.59 -6.91
N VAL A 71 5.84 13.89 -5.79
CA VAL A 71 5.24 12.55 -5.80
C VAL A 71 3.77 12.59 -6.22
N LEU A 72 2.99 13.56 -5.72
CA LEU A 72 1.58 13.72 -6.10
C LEU A 72 1.41 14.00 -7.60
N ARG A 73 2.27 14.84 -8.19
CA ARG A 73 2.26 15.09 -9.63
C ARG A 73 2.52 13.80 -10.40
N LYS A 74 3.54 13.02 -10.02
CA LYS A 74 3.84 11.73 -10.66
C LYS A 74 2.65 10.76 -10.59
N LEU A 75 2.04 10.62 -9.41
CA LEU A 75 0.87 9.77 -9.19
C LEU A 75 -0.36 10.23 -9.97
N SER A 76 -0.58 11.54 -10.11
CA SER A 76 -1.71 12.09 -10.89
C SER A 76 -1.60 11.81 -12.38
N LEU A 77 -0.37 11.68 -12.88
CA LEU A 77 -0.07 11.37 -14.28
C LEU A 77 -0.08 9.85 -14.54
N GLU A 78 0.02 9.04 -13.49
CA GLU A 78 -0.14 7.59 -13.58
C GLU A 78 -1.58 7.25 -13.93
N LYS A 79 -1.81 6.93 -15.21
CA LYS A 79 -3.10 6.46 -15.72
C LYS A 79 -3.55 5.24 -14.90
N LYS A 80 -4.73 5.33 -14.26
CA LYS A 80 -5.42 4.17 -13.71
C LYS A 80 -5.66 3.13 -14.81
N LYS A 81 -4.87 2.06 -14.83
CA LYS A 81 -5.30 0.77 -15.35
C LYS A 81 -6.13 0.11 -14.26
N THR A 82 -7.41 0.42 -14.17
CA THR A 82 -8.31 -0.42 -13.37
C THR A 82 -9.68 -0.46 -14.01
N GLY A 83 -10.05 -1.69 -14.38
CA GLY A 83 -11.24 -2.04 -15.13
C GLY A 83 -12.51 -1.66 -14.40
N ALA A 84 -13.45 -1.18 -15.20
CA ALA A 84 -14.85 -0.97 -14.86
C ALA A 84 -15.60 -2.31 -14.64
N HIS A 85 -14.97 -3.31 -14.02
CA HIS A 85 -15.60 -4.62 -13.79
C HIS A 85 -16.57 -4.61 -12.59
N TRP A 86 -16.51 -3.58 -11.73
CA TRP A 86 -17.46 -3.43 -10.63
C TRP A 86 -18.85 -2.96 -11.10
N ARG A 87 -19.01 -2.53 -12.36
CA ARG A 87 -20.29 -2.06 -12.92
C ARG A 87 -21.21 -3.18 -13.43
N THR A 88 -20.76 -4.44 -13.48
CA THR A 88 -21.56 -5.57 -14.01
C THR A 88 -22.05 -6.56 -12.95
N ALA A 89 -21.78 -6.34 -11.67
CA ALA A 89 -22.23 -7.25 -10.60
C ALA A 89 -23.71 -7.07 -10.20
N ALA A 90 -24.42 -6.08 -10.77
CA ALA A 90 -25.84 -5.83 -10.48
C ALA A 90 -26.66 -6.07 -11.75
N THR A 91 -27.02 -7.32 -12.05
CA THR A 91 -28.33 -7.74 -12.59
C THR A 91 -28.29 -9.25 -12.82
N THR A 92 -28.64 -10.02 -11.81
CA THR A 92 -29.33 -11.30 -11.99
C THR A 92 -30.15 -11.56 -10.74
N HIS A 93 -31.43 -11.22 -10.82
CA HIS A 93 -32.48 -11.96 -10.12
C HIS A 93 -33.63 -12.10 -11.10
N ALA A 94 -33.55 -13.18 -11.89
CA ALA A 94 -34.68 -13.73 -12.61
C ALA A 94 -35.44 -14.66 -11.66
N GLY A 95 -36.77 -14.55 -11.68
CA GLY A 95 -37.68 -15.59 -11.20
C GLY A 95 -38.23 -15.38 -9.79
N VAL A 96 -39.45 -14.84 -9.71
CA VAL A 96 -40.62 -15.50 -9.10
C VAL A 96 -41.84 -15.15 -9.94
#